data_AF-A0A968V1N4-F1
#
_entry.id   AF-A0A968V1N4-F1
#
_cell.length_a   1.000
_cell.length_b   1.000
_cell.length_c   1.000
_cell.angle_alpha   90.00
_cell.angle_beta   90.00
_cell.angle_gamma   90.00
#
_symmetry.space_group_name_H-M   'P 1'
#
loop_
_entity.id
_entity.type
_entity.pdbx_description
1 polymer ?
#
loop_
_entity_poly.entity_id
_entity_poly.type
_entity_poly.pdbx_seq_one_letter_code
_entity_poly.pdbx_strand_id
1 'polypeptide(L)'
;MANVITSDIYKRLFQPNATEKELMSVARITTLVVGTLVTLGALFVDRFGGAFEASKLFTSLFAVPLIIPVLFGLLFKKANSSGAILSLVFGVATGLILNFIPSISWQLATFITIVVGVFTFGFSSVWTNRSTAQQNRVDAFFLRLRTPVTLDEQSTISNDFKRALLLLFMFGLGAVGILLLVMSLPSLSDYSGQLTMIAAFCCLAITGVLYFFLPKQTSVVP
;
A
#
# COMPACT_ATOMS: atom_id res chain seq x y z
N MET A 1 7.38 7.79 3.61
CA MET A 1 8.20 7.27 4.74
C MET A 1 8.45 8.33 5.80
N ALA A 2 8.85 9.56 5.43
CA ALA A 2 9.13 10.62 6.39
C ALA A 2 7.97 10.92 7.34
N ASN A 3 6.73 11.05 6.83
CA ASN A 3 5.57 11.33 7.69
C ASN A 3 5.37 10.26 8.77
N VAL A 4 5.36 8.97 8.39
CA VAL A 4 5.23 7.84 9.33
C VAL A 4 6.29 7.90 10.43
N ILE A 5 7.56 8.14 10.07
CA ILE A 5 8.65 8.22 11.07
C ILE A 5 8.49 9.46 11.96
N THR A 6 8.03 10.60 11.42
CA THR A 6 7.84 11.81 12.22
C THR A 6 6.58 11.78 13.09
N SER A 7 5.43 11.36 12.56
CA SER A 7 4.15 11.37 13.28
C SER A 7 3.98 10.14 14.17
N ASP A 8 4.32 8.96 13.66
CA ASP A 8 3.97 7.70 14.30
C ASP A 8 5.06 7.23 15.26
N ILE A 9 6.32 7.63 15.03
CA ILE A 9 7.47 7.33 15.88
C ILE A 9 7.91 8.57 16.66
N TYR A 10 8.44 9.61 16.00
CA TYR A 10 9.06 10.74 16.68
C TYR A 10 8.08 11.50 17.60
N LYS A 11 6.95 11.95 17.06
CA LYS A 11 5.94 12.67 17.85
C LYS A 11 5.30 11.78 18.90
N ARG A 12 5.02 10.52 18.57
CA ARG A 12 4.30 9.61 19.47
C ARG A 12 5.15 9.07 20.62
N LEU A 13 6.42 8.76 20.38
CA LEU A 13 7.30 8.08 21.34
C LEU A 13 8.33 9.00 21.99
N PHE A 14 8.80 10.04 21.29
CA PHE A 14 9.91 10.89 21.75
C PHE A 14 9.43 12.28 22.19
N GLN A 15 8.63 12.97 21.38
CA GLN A 15 8.21 14.35 21.68
C GLN A 15 6.77 14.66 21.24
N PRO A 16 5.77 14.44 22.12
CA PRO A 16 4.34 14.65 21.82
C PRO A 16 3.99 16.08 21.39
N ASN A 17 4.73 17.06 21.91
CA ASN A 17 4.52 18.49 21.67
C ASN A 17 5.46 19.07 20.61
N ALA A 18 6.04 18.24 19.73
CA ALA A 18 6.93 18.71 18.67
C ALA A 18 6.23 19.74 17.76
N THR A 19 6.93 20.84 17.50
CA THR A 19 6.42 21.93 16.64
C THR A 19 6.52 21.54 15.16
N GLU A 20 5.68 22.10 14.28
CA GLU A 20 5.72 21.80 12.84
C GLU A 20 7.11 21.99 12.20
N LYS A 21 7.84 23.05 12.59
CA LYS A 21 9.21 23.31 12.10
C LYS A 21 10.19 22.18 12.49
N GLU A 22 10.00 21.62 13.67
CA GLU A 22 10.82 20.52 14.18
C GLU A 22 10.49 19.22 13.43
N LEU A 23 9.21 18.91 13.28
CA LEU A 23 8.74 17.76 12.48
C LEU A 23 9.27 17.83 11.03
N MET A 24 9.24 19.02 10.42
CA MET A 24 9.76 19.21 9.06
C MET A 24 11.28 18.97 8.98
N SER A 25 12.02 19.34 10.01
CA SER A 25 13.48 19.14 10.08
C SER A 25 13.81 17.66 10.25
N VAL A 26 13.11 16.96 11.15
CA VAL A 26 13.25 15.51 11.35
C VAL A 26 12.83 14.75 10.08
N ALA A 27 11.78 15.19 9.38
CA ALA A 27 11.36 14.60 8.11
C ALA A 27 12.46 14.66 7.03
N ARG A 28 13.17 15.79 6.93
CA ARG A 28 14.28 15.96 5.97
C ARG A 28 15.46 15.06 6.32
N ILE A 29 15.88 15.04 7.58
CA ILE A 29 16.97 14.18 8.06
C ILE A 29 16.63 12.70 7.81
N THR A 30 15.41 12.30 8.15
CA THR A 30 14.92 10.94 7.92
C THR A 30 14.94 10.58 6.43
N THR A 31 14.47 11.49 5.57
CA THR A 31 14.49 11.27 4.11
C THR A 31 15.91 11.09 3.59
N LEU A 32 16.86 11.89 4.07
CA LEU A 32 18.27 11.77 3.69
C LEU A 32 18.87 10.44 4.17
N VAL A 33 18.65 10.06 5.43
CA VAL A 33 19.19 8.83 6.01
C VAL A 33 18.59 7.60 5.33
N VAL A 34 17.27 7.53 5.23
CA VAL A 34 16.58 6.39 4.59
C VAL A 34 16.93 6.33 3.10
N GLY A 35 16.95 7.48 2.40
CA GLY A 35 17.35 7.54 1.00
C GLY A 35 18.77 7.01 0.80
N THR A 36 19.72 7.45 1.62
CA THR A 36 21.11 6.98 1.57
C THR A 36 21.21 5.47 1.82
N LEU A 37 20.51 4.95 2.82
CA LEU A 37 20.49 3.51 3.12
C LEU A 37 19.91 2.69 1.96
N VAL A 38 18.83 3.16 1.33
CA VAL A 38 18.23 2.50 0.17
C VAL A 38 19.19 2.54 -1.03
N THR A 39 19.85 3.67 -1.29
CA THR A 39 20.83 3.78 -2.37
C THR A 39 22.02 2.85 -2.15
N LEU A 40 22.55 2.76 -0.92
CA LEU A 40 23.60 1.82 -0.59
C LEU A 40 23.14 0.37 -0.74
N GLY A 41 21.92 0.05 -0.30
CA GLY A 41 21.32 -1.27 -0.47
C GLY A 41 21.12 -1.65 -1.94
N ALA A 42 20.77 -0.68 -2.79
CA ALA A 42 20.60 -0.89 -4.23
C ALA A 42 21.88 -1.35 -4.93
N LEU A 43 23.07 -0.96 -4.43
CA LEU A 43 24.35 -1.43 -4.96
C LEU A 43 24.57 -2.94 -4.77
N PHE A 44 23.83 -3.56 -3.84
CA PHE A 44 23.91 -5.00 -3.57
C PHE A 44 22.76 -5.79 -4.22
N VAL A 45 21.89 -5.14 -5.01
CA VAL A 45 20.69 -5.78 -5.58
C VAL A 45 21.02 -6.92 -6.55
N ASP A 46 22.18 -6.86 -7.21
CA ASP A 46 22.64 -7.90 -8.12
C ASP A 46 22.82 -9.24 -7.41
N ARG A 47 23.17 -9.23 -6.11
CA ARG A 47 23.28 -10.45 -5.30
C ARG A 47 21.94 -11.08 -4.97
N PHE A 48 20.84 -10.32 -5.06
CA PHE A 48 19.48 -10.80 -4.81
C PHE A 48 18.80 -11.38 -6.05
N GLY A 49 19.50 -11.49 -7.19
CA GLY A 49 18.88 -11.89 -8.47
C GLY A 49 18.23 -10.72 -9.20
N GLY A 50 18.58 -9.49 -8.83
CA GLY A 50 18.07 -8.25 -9.41
C GLY A 50 16.91 -7.62 -8.65
N ALA A 51 16.48 -6.44 -9.11
CA ALA A 51 15.48 -5.62 -8.42
C ALA A 51 14.11 -6.31 -8.29
N PHE A 52 13.75 -7.16 -9.25
CA PHE A 52 12.48 -7.87 -9.25
C PHE A 52 12.42 -8.94 -8.14
N GLU A 53 13.46 -9.76 -8.00
CA GLU A 53 13.55 -10.76 -6.93
C GLU A 53 13.58 -10.10 -5.55
N ALA A 54 14.38 -9.03 -5.38
CA ALA A 54 14.38 -8.26 -4.15
C ALA A 54 12.97 -7.74 -3.81
N SER A 55 12.28 -7.13 -4.78
CA SER A 55 10.90 -6.62 -4.58
C SER A 55 9.92 -7.72 -4.19
N LYS A 56 10.00 -8.91 -4.80
CA LYS A 56 9.19 -10.07 -4.42
C LYS A 56 9.43 -10.46 -2.96
N LEU A 57 10.70 -10.61 -2.56
CA LEU A 57 11.06 -10.96 -1.19
C LEU A 57 10.48 -9.94 -0.18
N PHE A 58 10.73 -8.64 -0.38
CA PHE A 58 10.21 -7.59 0.51
C PHE A 58 8.68 -7.57 0.58
N THR A 59 8.00 -7.77 -0.55
CA THR A 59 6.53 -7.81 -0.59
C THR A 59 5.98 -8.98 0.22
N SER A 60 6.54 -10.18 0.03
CA SER A 60 6.09 -11.37 0.77
C SER A 60 6.39 -11.28 2.26
N LEU A 61 7.51 -10.65 2.65
CA LEU A 61 7.95 -10.60 4.03
C LEU A 61 7.19 -9.55 4.84
N PHE A 62 6.91 -8.38 4.26
CA PHE A 62 6.31 -7.25 4.99
C PHE A 62 4.88 -6.94 4.58
N ALA A 63 4.60 -6.77 3.28
CA ALA A 63 3.30 -6.31 2.83
C ALA A 63 2.18 -7.30 3.16
N VAL A 64 2.47 -8.61 2.99
CA VAL A 64 1.49 -9.68 3.21
C VAL A 64 1.12 -9.85 4.69
N PRO A 65 2.06 -9.97 5.65
CA PRO A 65 1.70 -10.02 7.07
C PRO A 65 1.02 -8.76 7.60
N LEU A 66 1.34 -7.59 7.02
CA LEU A 66 0.73 -6.31 7.43
C LEU A 66 -0.73 -6.18 6.99
N ILE A 67 -1.08 -6.68 5.79
CA ILE A 67 -2.43 -6.48 5.27
C ILE A 67 -3.49 -7.34 5.98
N ILE A 68 -3.09 -8.50 6.51
CA ILE A 68 -4.00 -9.43 7.23
C ILE A 68 -4.72 -8.74 8.40
N PRO A 69 -4.03 -8.17 9.41
CA PRO A 69 -4.71 -7.54 10.54
C PRO A 69 -5.51 -6.29 10.14
N VAL A 70 -5.09 -5.58 9.10
CA VAL A 70 -5.84 -4.42 8.58
C VAL A 70 -7.17 -4.87 7.98
N LEU A 71 -7.17 -5.86 7.10
CA LEU A 71 -8.38 -6.39 6.48
C LEU A 71 -9.30 -7.02 7.53
N PHE A 72 -8.75 -7.84 8.44
CA PHE A 72 -9.56 -8.44 9.50
C PHE A 72 -10.12 -7.39 10.47
N GLY A 73 -9.35 -6.36 10.80
CA GLY A 73 -9.77 -5.23 11.64
C GLY A 73 -10.94 -4.44 11.04
N LEU A 74 -10.95 -4.28 9.72
CA LEU A 74 -12.00 -3.57 9.00
C LEU A 74 -13.26 -4.41 8.83
N LEU A 75 -13.12 -5.71 8.54
CA LEU A 75 -14.24 -6.59 8.18
C LEU A 75 -14.90 -7.27 9.40
N PHE A 76 -14.14 -7.57 10.45
CA PHE A 76 -14.62 -8.38 11.57
C PHE A 76 -14.54 -7.64 12.90
N LYS A 77 -15.67 -7.54 13.60
CA LYS A 77 -15.73 -7.05 14.99
C LYS A 77 -14.86 -7.86 15.95
N LYS A 78 -14.59 -9.13 15.63
CA LYS A 78 -13.77 -10.06 16.43
C LYS A 78 -12.25 -9.89 16.25
N ALA A 79 -11.79 -8.95 15.42
CA ALA A 79 -10.37 -8.60 15.28
C ALA A 79 -9.76 -7.93 16.53
N ASN A 80 -8.67 -8.48 17.08
CA ASN A 80 -8.04 -8.05 18.33
C ASN A 80 -6.60 -7.55 18.11
N SER A 81 -6.10 -6.74 19.05
CA SER A 81 -4.75 -6.18 18.95
C SER A 81 -3.66 -7.25 19.16
N SER A 82 -3.86 -8.17 20.10
CA SER A 82 -2.90 -9.24 20.38
C SER A 82 -2.75 -10.20 19.19
N GLY A 83 -3.85 -10.58 18.55
CA GLY A 83 -3.83 -11.45 17.37
C GLY A 83 -3.26 -10.75 16.15
N ALA A 84 -3.45 -9.44 16.00
CA ALA A 84 -2.80 -8.65 14.96
C ALA A 84 -1.27 -8.68 15.09
N ILE A 85 -0.75 -8.52 16.31
CA ILE A 85 0.69 -8.59 16.58
C ILE A 85 1.19 -10.01 16.35
N LEU A 86 0.46 -11.02 16.84
CA LEU A 86 0.83 -12.42 16.71
C LEU A 86 0.89 -12.84 15.23
N SER A 87 -0.13 -12.51 14.45
CA SER A 87 -0.15 -12.82 13.01
C SER A 87 0.97 -12.12 12.25
N LEU A 88 1.35 -10.92 12.67
CA LEU A 88 2.46 -10.19 12.06
C LEU A 88 3.80 -10.85 12.39
N VAL A 89 4.04 -11.18 13.66
CA VAL A 89 5.29 -11.84 14.09
C VAL A 89 5.42 -13.22 13.45
N PHE A 90 4.39 -14.05 13.52
CA PHE A 90 4.42 -15.39 12.91
C PHE A 90 4.43 -15.32 11.38
N GLY A 91 3.74 -14.37 10.77
CA GLY A 91 3.76 -14.15 9.33
C GLY A 91 5.16 -13.76 8.83
N VAL A 92 5.80 -12.78 9.47
CA VAL A 92 7.18 -12.37 9.14
C VAL A 92 8.17 -13.50 9.41
N ALA A 93 8.09 -14.18 10.55
CA ALA A 93 8.97 -15.30 10.87
C ALA A 93 8.84 -16.44 9.85
N THR A 94 7.62 -16.81 9.49
CA THR A 94 7.35 -17.86 8.49
C THR A 94 7.82 -17.44 7.11
N GLY A 95 7.52 -16.21 6.70
CA GLY A 95 7.99 -15.65 5.44
C GLY A 95 9.52 -15.64 5.37
N LEU A 96 10.21 -15.29 6.45
CA LEU A 96 11.65 -15.32 6.53
C LEU A 96 12.19 -16.75 6.35
N ILE A 97 11.71 -17.69 7.18
CA ILE A 97 12.15 -19.10 7.14
C ILE A 97 11.94 -19.71 5.74
N LEU A 98 10.77 -19.51 5.14
CA LEU A 98 10.43 -20.10 3.85
C LEU A 98 11.26 -19.51 2.70
N ASN A 99 11.55 -18.20 2.74
CA ASN A 99 12.39 -17.57 1.72
C ASN A 99 13.88 -17.94 1.84
N PHE A 100 14.34 -18.42 3.00
CA PHE A 100 15.70 -18.93 3.16
C PHE A 100 15.87 -20.37 2.64
N ILE A 101 14.78 -21.09 2.36
CA ILE A 101 14.82 -22.48 1.86
C ILE A 101 14.81 -22.45 0.32
N PRO A 102 15.92 -22.83 -0.35
CA PRO A 102 16.04 -22.69 -1.81
C PRO A 102 15.06 -23.54 -2.63
N SER A 103 14.46 -24.57 -2.02
CA SER A 103 13.53 -25.49 -2.67
C SER A 103 12.08 -24.96 -2.72
N ILE A 104 11.77 -23.86 -2.06
CA ILE A 104 10.41 -23.31 -1.99
C ILE A 104 10.29 -22.11 -2.91
N SER A 105 9.41 -22.22 -3.90
CA SER A 105 9.08 -21.08 -4.76
C SER A 105 8.45 -19.95 -3.96
N TRP A 106 8.80 -18.70 -4.32
CA TRP A 106 8.29 -17.50 -3.67
C TRP A 106 6.75 -17.43 -3.59
N GLN A 107 6.04 -17.92 -4.63
CA GLN A 107 4.58 -17.97 -4.63
C GLN A 107 4.04 -18.87 -3.52
N LEU A 108 4.65 -20.04 -3.33
CA LEU A 108 4.29 -20.98 -2.26
C LEU A 108 4.63 -20.39 -0.90
N ALA A 109 5.80 -19.78 -0.75
CA ALA A 109 6.19 -19.10 0.49
C ALA A 109 5.18 -18.02 0.89
N THR A 110 4.74 -17.22 -0.09
CA THR A 110 3.73 -16.17 0.12
C THR A 110 2.38 -16.77 0.50
N PHE A 111 1.94 -17.81 -0.21
CA PHE A 111 0.67 -18.48 0.08
C PHE A 111 0.65 -19.06 1.49
N ILE A 112 1.71 -19.78 1.89
CA ILE A 112 1.85 -20.34 3.25
C ILE A 112 1.84 -19.21 4.29
N THR A 113 2.54 -18.10 4.01
CA THR A 113 2.57 -16.94 4.92
C THR A 113 1.17 -16.35 5.14
N ILE A 114 0.33 -16.25 4.09
CA ILE A 114 -1.07 -15.83 4.21
C ILE A 114 -1.85 -16.81 5.09
N VAL A 115 -1.75 -18.11 4.80
CA VAL A 115 -2.47 -19.15 5.55
C VAL A 115 -2.10 -19.12 7.02
N VAL A 116 -0.81 -19.04 7.33
CA VAL A 116 -0.31 -18.95 8.71
C VAL A 116 -0.78 -17.66 9.38
N GLY A 117 -0.71 -16.52 8.70
CA GLY A 117 -1.17 -15.24 9.25
C GLY A 117 -2.67 -15.25 9.56
N VAL A 118 -3.50 -15.78 8.66
CA VAL A 118 -4.94 -15.92 8.88
C VAL A 118 -5.24 -16.89 10.04
N PHE A 119 -4.54 -18.04 10.07
CA PHE A 119 -4.75 -19.04 11.11
C PHE A 119 -4.34 -18.53 12.50
N THR A 120 -3.16 -17.91 12.61
CA THR A 120 -2.66 -17.33 13.87
C THR A 120 -3.55 -16.18 14.35
N PHE A 121 -4.02 -15.33 13.44
CA PHE A 121 -4.98 -14.27 13.77
C PHE A 121 -6.31 -14.86 14.26
N GLY A 122 -6.88 -15.82 13.52
CA GLY A 122 -8.15 -16.47 13.86
C GLY A 122 -8.09 -17.21 15.20
N PHE A 123 -7.01 -17.96 15.43
CA PHE A 123 -6.76 -18.66 16.70
C PHE A 123 -6.67 -17.68 17.87
N SER A 124 -5.89 -16.59 17.73
CA SER A 124 -5.81 -15.55 18.76
C SER A 124 -7.15 -14.84 18.98
N SER A 125 -7.93 -14.64 17.91
CA SER A 125 -9.26 -14.02 17.96
C SER A 125 -10.27 -14.83 18.77
N VAL A 126 -10.17 -16.16 18.78
CA VAL A 126 -11.05 -17.03 19.58
C VAL A 126 -10.59 -17.09 21.03
N TRP A 127 -9.27 -17.09 21.28
CA TRP A 127 -8.71 -17.28 22.62
C TRP A 127 -8.68 -16.00 23.47
N THR A 128 -8.65 -14.82 22.84
CA THR A 128 -8.50 -13.55 23.56
C THR A 128 -9.83 -13.09 24.14
N ASN A 129 -9.96 -13.20 25.45
CA ASN A 129 -11.08 -12.62 26.18
C ASN A 129 -10.95 -11.09 26.21
N ARG A 130 -11.96 -10.37 25.72
CA ARG A 130 -11.91 -8.90 25.60
C ARG A 130 -12.45 -8.23 26.85
N SER A 131 -11.75 -7.17 27.28
CA SER A 131 -12.29 -6.24 28.27
C SER A 131 -13.51 -5.49 27.69
N THR A 132 -14.50 -5.22 28.53
CA THR A 132 -15.73 -4.46 28.21
C THR A 132 -15.41 -3.10 27.57
N ALA A 133 -14.34 -2.44 28.01
CA ALA A 133 -13.90 -1.16 27.44
C ALA A 133 -13.43 -1.26 25.98
N GLN A 134 -12.83 -2.39 25.60
CA GLN A 134 -12.33 -2.64 24.25
C GLN A 134 -13.48 -2.98 23.29
N GLN A 135 -14.49 -3.71 23.78
CA GLN A 135 -15.71 -4.01 23.02
C GLN A 135 -16.46 -2.72 22.68
N ASN A 136 -16.66 -1.83 23.66
CA ASN A 136 -17.35 -0.55 23.45
C ASN A 136 -16.67 0.32 22.37
N ARG A 137 -15.33 0.34 22.32
CA ARG A 137 -14.58 1.07 21.28
C ARG A 137 -14.79 0.48 19.89
N VAL A 138 -14.77 -0.85 19.78
CA VAL A 138 -15.01 -1.55 18.51
C VAL A 138 -16.43 -1.30 18.04
N ASP A 139 -17.43 -1.41 18.92
CA ASP A 139 -18.82 -1.17 18.54
C ASP A 139 -19.07 0.28 18.13
N ALA A 140 -18.49 1.25 18.84
CA ALA A 140 -18.54 2.66 18.44
C ALA A 140 -17.92 2.89 17.05
N PHE A 141 -16.78 2.25 16.75
CA PHE A 141 -16.15 2.33 15.42
C PHE A 141 -17.05 1.73 14.33
N PHE A 142 -17.57 0.52 14.54
CA PHE A 142 -18.47 -0.13 13.57
C PHE A 142 -19.80 0.59 13.41
N LEU A 143 -20.27 1.29 14.44
CA LEU A 143 -21.45 2.16 14.35
C LEU A 143 -21.14 3.35 13.44
N ARG A 144 -19.98 4.01 13.60
CA ARG A 144 -19.54 5.10 12.71
C ARG A 144 -19.38 4.68 11.25
N LEU A 145 -18.96 3.44 11.00
CA LEU A 145 -18.89 2.90 9.62
C LEU A 145 -20.27 2.68 8.99
N ARG A 146 -21.31 2.48 9.80
CA ARG A 146 -22.69 2.20 9.34
C ARG A 146 -23.55 3.45 9.31
N THR A 147 -23.21 4.47 10.07
CA THR A 147 -23.91 5.76 9.99
C THR A 147 -23.58 6.40 8.65
N PRO A 148 -24.59 6.69 7.81
CA PRO A 148 -24.35 7.37 6.55
C PRO A 148 -23.74 8.74 6.84
N VAL A 149 -22.72 9.10 6.07
CA VAL A 149 -22.15 10.45 6.09
C VAL A 149 -23.28 11.40 5.66
N THR A 150 -23.61 12.37 6.51
CA THR A 150 -24.61 13.40 6.20
C THR A 150 -24.15 14.18 4.98
N LEU A 151 -24.98 14.21 3.94
CA LEU A 151 -24.69 14.81 2.63
C LEU A 151 -24.33 16.32 2.72
N ASP A 152 -24.71 16.99 3.81
CA ASP A 152 -24.40 18.40 4.06
C ASP A 152 -22.91 18.66 4.38
N GLU A 153 -22.14 17.62 4.74
CA GLU A 153 -20.69 17.69 4.99
C GLU A 153 -19.88 17.04 3.84
N GLN A 154 -20.56 16.52 2.82
CA GLN A 154 -19.92 16.19 1.55
C GLN A 154 -19.50 17.52 0.93
N SER A 155 -18.28 17.97 1.22
CA SER A 155 -17.59 19.03 0.49
C SER A 155 -17.90 18.79 -0.98
N THR A 156 -18.72 19.64 -1.59
CA THR A 156 -19.14 19.49 -2.97
C THR A 156 -17.86 19.38 -3.77
N ILE A 157 -17.55 18.16 -4.22
CA ILE A 157 -16.25 17.88 -4.83
C ILE A 157 -16.18 18.83 -6.02
N SER A 158 -15.35 19.86 -5.90
CA SER A 158 -15.36 20.96 -6.86
C SER A 158 -15.05 20.38 -8.23
N ASN A 159 -15.70 20.91 -9.26
CA ASN A 159 -15.44 20.45 -10.62
C ASN A 159 -13.96 20.60 -10.99
N ASP A 160 -13.27 21.57 -10.38
CA ASP A 160 -11.83 21.75 -10.49
C ASP A 160 -11.03 20.62 -9.85
N PHE A 161 -11.40 20.15 -8.65
CA PHE A 161 -10.75 19.00 -8.02
C PHE A 161 -10.98 17.72 -8.83
N LYS A 162 -12.21 17.47 -9.31
CA LYS A 162 -12.50 16.30 -10.17
C LYS A 162 -11.66 16.34 -11.44
N ARG A 163 -11.52 17.51 -12.06
CA ARG A 163 -10.73 17.70 -13.28
C ARG A 163 -9.24 17.55 -13.02
N ALA A 164 -8.72 18.14 -11.95
CA ALA A 164 -7.32 17.98 -11.56
C ALA A 164 -6.98 16.51 -11.27
N LEU A 165 -7.87 15.80 -10.58
CA LEU A 165 -7.75 14.37 -10.33
C LEU A 165 -7.77 13.56 -11.65
N LEU A 166 -8.71 13.85 -12.56
CA LEU A 166 -8.78 13.22 -13.88
C LEU A 166 -7.52 13.46 -14.72
N LEU A 167 -7.03 14.70 -14.76
CA LEU A 167 -5.79 15.05 -15.47
C LEU A 167 -4.57 14.34 -14.88
N LEU A 168 -4.50 14.23 -13.55
CA LEU A 168 -3.45 13.48 -12.86
C LEU A 168 -3.47 12.00 -13.28
N PHE A 169 -4.64 11.37 -13.29
CA PHE A 169 -4.80 9.98 -13.74
C PHE A 169 -4.42 9.82 -15.20
N MET A 170 -4.83 10.73 -16.07
CA MET A 170 -4.52 10.65 -17.50
C MET A 170 -3.03 10.81 -17.79
N PHE A 171 -2.36 11.75 -17.11
CA PHE A 171 -0.92 11.92 -17.26
C PHE A 171 -0.17 10.67 -16.77
N GLY A 172 -0.54 10.15 -15.60
CA GLY A 172 0.05 8.93 -15.05
C GLY A 172 -0.16 7.71 -15.95
N LEU A 173 -1.41 7.48 -16.36
CA LEU A 173 -1.79 6.34 -17.20
C LEU A 173 -1.19 6.44 -18.60
N GLY A 174 -1.21 7.63 -19.21
CA GLY A 174 -0.60 7.89 -20.50
C GLY A 174 0.92 7.68 -20.48
N ALA A 175 1.61 8.21 -19.46
CA ALA A 175 3.06 8.03 -19.30
C ALA A 175 3.43 6.54 -19.14
N VAL A 176 2.69 5.79 -18.32
CA VAL A 176 2.87 4.34 -18.16
C VAL A 176 2.61 3.61 -19.47
N GLY A 177 1.53 3.96 -20.20
CA GLY A 177 1.21 3.37 -21.50
C GLY A 177 2.33 3.57 -22.53
N ILE A 178 2.88 4.78 -22.62
CA ILE A 178 4.02 5.09 -23.51
C ILE A 178 5.26 4.29 -23.10
N LEU A 179 5.60 4.26 -21.82
CA LEU A 179 6.75 3.51 -21.32
C LEU A 179 6.64 2.01 -21.63
N LEU A 180 5.46 1.41 -21.42
CA LEU A 180 5.23 0.00 -21.75
C LEU A 180 5.34 -0.26 -23.26
N LEU A 181 4.85 0.66 -24.10
CA LEU A 181 4.97 0.55 -25.54
C LEU A 181 6.44 0.55 -25.99
N VAL A 182 7.23 1.50 -25.47
CA VAL A 182 8.68 1.60 -25.75
C VAL A 182 9.42 0.34 -25.28
N MET A 183 9.14 -0.14 -24.07
CA MET A 183 9.76 -1.35 -23.52
C MET A 183 9.37 -2.61 -24.29
N SER A 184 8.19 -2.63 -24.93
CA SER A 184 7.70 -3.78 -25.68
C SER A 184 8.32 -3.92 -27.08
N LEU A 185 8.85 -2.85 -27.67
CA LEU A 185 9.45 -2.86 -29.02
C LEU A 185 10.58 -3.89 -29.18
N PRO A 186 11.56 -4.00 -28.26
CA PRO A 186 12.63 -5.01 -28.38
C PRO A 186 12.17 -6.45 -28.09
N SER A 187 11.05 -6.65 -27.40
CA SER A 187 10.58 -7.97 -26.94
C SER A 187 9.40 -8.54 -27.74
N LEU A 188 9.18 -8.07 -28.98
CA LEU A 188 8.03 -8.45 -29.81
C LEU A 188 8.01 -9.95 -30.17
N SER A 189 9.17 -10.62 -30.12
CA SER A 189 9.31 -12.06 -30.36
C SER A 189 8.80 -12.93 -29.21
N ASP A 190 8.74 -12.38 -28.00
CA ASP A 190 8.35 -13.12 -26.79
C ASP A 190 6.86 -12.93 -26.49
N TYR A 191 6.21 -14.00 -26.04
CA TYR A 191 4.79 -13.96 -25.64
C TYR A 191 4.52 -12.91 -24.55
N SER A 192 5.46 -12.75 -23.61
CA SER A 192 5.38 -11.73 -22.56
C SER A 192 5.42 -10.31 -23.13
N GLY A 193 6.23 -10.08 -24.17
CA GLY A 193 6.30 -8.79 -24.86
C GLY A 193 5.00 -8.45 -25.57
N GLN A 194 4.38 -9.44 -26.24
CA GLN A 194 3.07 -9.25 -26.89
C GLN A 194 1.97 -8.87 -25.87
N LEU A 195 1.97 -9.50 -24.69
CA LEU A 195 1.05 -9.12 -23.61
C LEU A 195 1.30 -7.69 -23.11
N THR A 196 2.55 -7.28 -22.96
CA THR A 196 2.88 -5.89 -22.57
C THR A 196 2.44 -4.88 -23.62
N MET A 197 2.51 -5.24 -24.90
CA MET A 197 2.05 -4.40 -26.01
C MET A 197 0.53 -4.18 -25.93
N ILE A 198 -0.24 -5.25 -25.73
CA ILE A 198 -1.70 -5.17 -25.58
C ILE A 198 -2.06 -4.31 -24.37
N ALA A 199 -1.38 -4.52 -23.23
CA ALA A 199 -1.58 -3.71 -22.03
C ALA A 199 -1.28 -2.22 -22.28
N ALA A 200 -0.23 -1.90 -23.03
CA ALA A 200 0.12 -0.53 -23.39
C ALA A 200 -0.99 0.13 -24.22
N PHE A 201 -1.52 -0.56 -25.24
CA PHE A 201 -2.64 -0.05 -26.04
C PHE A 201 -3.91 0.13 -25.22
N CYS A 202 -4.25 -0.81 -24.32
CA CYS A 202 -5.37 -0.63 -23.40
C CYS A 202 -5.19 0.61 -22.51
N CYS A 203 -3.99 0.82 -21.97
CA CYS A 203 -3.65 1.96 -21.12
C CYS A 203 -3.84 3.30 -21.87
N LEU A 204 -3.37 3.37 -23.12
CA LEU A 204 -3.53 4.54 -23.99
C LEU A 204 -4.98 4.74 -24.42
N ALA A 205 -5.72 3.67 -24.70
CA ALA A 205 -7.14 3.73 -25.03
C ALA A 205 -7.97 4.28 -23.85
N ILE A 206 -7.73 3.77 -22.63
CA ILE A 206 -8.39 4.29 -21.42
C ILE A 206 -8.04 5.76 -21.21
N THR A 207 -6.78 6.15 -21.43
CA THR A 207 -6.36 7.57 -21.36
C THR A 207 -7.13 8.43 -22.37
N GLY A 208 -7.31 7.94 -23.61
CA GLY A 208 -8.11 8.61 -24.63
C GLY A 208 -9.60 8.70 -24.29
N VAL A 209 -10.17 7.66 -23.68
CA VAL A 209 -11.55 7.68 -23.18
C VAL A 209 -11.70 8.70 -22.05
N LEU A 210 -10.77 8.72 -21.08
CA LEU A 210 -10.78 9.72 -20.00
C LEU A 210 -10.63 11.15 -20.54
N TYR A 211 -9.86 11.36 -21.61
CA TYR A 211 -9.78 12.64 -22.30
C TYR A 211 -11.12 13.06 -22.92
N PHE A 212 -11.86 12.12 -23.48
CA PHE A 212 -13.18 12.39 -24.05
C PHE A 212 -14.22 12.74 -22.97
N PHE A 213 -14.14 12.10 -21.80
CA PHE A 213 -14.99 12.40 -20.64
C PHE A 213 -14.52 13.62 -19.84
N LEU A 214 -13.44 14.30 -20.23
CA LEU A 214 -12.97 15.48 -19.54
C LEU A 214 -14.02 16.60 -19.68
N PRO A 215 -14.61 17.10 -18.59
CA PRO A 215 -15.54 18.20 -18.68
C PRO A 215 -14.82 19.42 -19.27
N LYS A 216 -15.22 19.82 -20.48
CA LYS A 216 -14.73 21.04 -21.14
C LYS A 216 -15.17 22.24 -20.30
N GLN A 217 -14.27 23.20 -20.14
CA GLN A 217 -14.46 24.39 -19.32
C GLN A 217 -15.71 25.15 -19.80
N THR A 218 -16.81 25.10 -19.06
CA THR A 218 -17.85 26.14 -19.17
C THR A 218 -17.25 27.40 -18.60
N SER A 219 -16.76 28.26 -19.47
CA SER A 219 -16.32 29.61 -19.15
C SER A 219 -17.48 30.38 -18.53
N VAL A 220 -17.57 30.38 -17.20
CA VAL A 220 -18.20 31.49 -16.49
C VAL A 220 -17.08 32.50 -16.29
N VAL A 221 -16.91 33.34 -17.30
CA VAL A 221 -16.20 34.63 -17.18
C VAL A 221 -17.28 35.65 -16.82
N PRO A 222 -17.01 36.57 -15.88
CA PRO A 222 -17.99 37.40 -15.16
C PRO A 222 -18.97 38.21 -16.02
#